data_AF-A0A1W9Q1A3-F1
#
_entry.id   AF-A0A1W9Q1A3-F1
#
_cell.length_a   1.000
_cell.length_b   1.000
_cell.length_c   1.000
_cell.angle_alpha   90.00
_cell.angle_beta   90.00
_cell.angle_gamma   90.00
#
_symmetry.space_group_name_H-M   'P 1'
#
loop_
_entity.id
_entity.type
_entity.pdbx_description
1 polymer ?
#
loop_
_entity_poly.entity_id
_entity_poly.type
_entity_poly.pdbx_seq_one_letter_code
_entity_poly.pdbx_strand_id
1 'polypeptide(L)' 'MDAMSNKKLSPPIWVATPADLQSLAKDLASQPRFAVDTESNSLYAYQEQVCLIQFSTPE' A
#
# COMPACT_ATOMS: atom_id res chain seq x y z
N MET A 1 21.09 -1.09 -18.06
CA MET A 1 19.70 -0.75 -18.41
C MET A 1 18.91 -2.05 -18.42
N ASP A 2 18.48 -2.51 -17.25
CA ASP A 2 17.73 -3.75 -17.15
C ASP A 2 16.31 -3.52 -17.65
N ALA A 3 15.89 -4.38 -18.58
CA ALA A 3 14.59 -4.34 -19.19
C ALA A 3 13.50 -4.38 -18.09
N MET A 4 12.65 -3.35 -18.06
CA MET A 4 11.36 -3.37 -17.38
C MET A 4 10.53 -4.52 -17.97
N SER A 5 10.69 -5.72 -17.39
CA SER A 5 9.85 -6.86 -17.68
C SER A 5 8.40 -6.44 -17.42
N ASN A 6 7.54 -6.52 -18.43
CA ASN A 6 6.13 -6.15 -18.35
C ASN A 6 5.35 -7.20 -17.54
N LYS A 7 5.67 -7.32 -16.24
CA LYS A 7 5.03 -8.24 -15.30
C LYS A 7 3.71 -7.61 -14.89
N LYS A 8 2.61 -8.17 -15.39
CA LYS A 8 1.26 -7.75 -15.00
C LYS A 8 1.05 -8.06 -13.52
N LEU A 9 0.89 -7.03 -12.69
CA LEU A 9 0.59 -7.18 -11.27
C LEU A 9 -0.85 -7.70 -11.09
N SER A 10 -1.08 -8.44 -10.02
CA SER A 10 -2.43 -8.75 -9.55
C SER A 10 -3.16 -7.46 -9.18
N PRO A 11 -4.51 -7.44 -9.27
CA PRO A 11 -5.28 -6.33 -8.74
C PRO A 11 -4.97 -6.09 -7.26
N PRO A 12 -4.93 -4.82 -6.80
CA PRO A 12 -4.70 -4.53 -5.39
C PRO A 12 -5.85 -5.04 -4.53
N ILE A 13 -5.53 -5.47 -3.30
CA ILE A 13 -6.52 -5.84 -2.30
C ILE A 13 -7.00 -4.56 -1.60
N TRP A 14 -8.31 -4.31 -1.63
CA TRP A 14 -8.90 -3.15 -0.96
C TRP A 14 -9.10 -3.45 0.53
N VAL A 15 -8.59 -2.58 1.40
CA VAL A 15 -8.68 -2.68 2.86
C VAL A 15 -9.43 -1.46 3.39
N ALA A 16 -10.69 -1.65 3.78
CA ALA A 16 -11.54 -0.55 4.28
C ALA A 16 -12.32 -0.89 5.56
N THR A 17 -12.01 -2.03 6.19
CA THR A 17 -12.58 -2.39 7.49
C THR A 17 -11.49 -2.61 8.53
N PRO A 18 -11.78 -2.43 9.83
CA PRO A 18 -10.81 -2.73 10.89
C PRO A 18 -10.33 -4.18 10.89
N ALA A 19 -11.20 -5.14 10.53
CA ALA A 19 -10.85 -6.55 10.46
C ALA A 19 -9.86 -6.86 9.33
N ASP A 20 -10.07 -6.25 8.17
CA ASP A 20 -9.15 -6.39 7.03
C ASP A 20 -7.81 -5.73 7.33
N LEU A 21 -7.82 -4.57 8.01
CA LEU A 21 -6.60 -3.90 8.45
C LEU A 21 -5.80 -4.75 9.43
N GLN A 22 -6.47 -5.43 10.35
CA GLN A 22 -5.79 -6.35 11.28
C GLN A 22 -5.19 -7.56 10.57
N SER A 23 -5.86 -8.06 9.52
CA SER A 23 -5.34 -9.14 8.69
C SER A 23 -4.11 -8.68 7.89
N LEU A 24 -4.18 -7.50 7.28
CA LEU A 24 -3.04 -6.88 6.60
C LEU A 24 -1.85 -6.70 7.56
N ALA A 25 -2.09 -6.19 8.77
CA ALA A 25 -1.02 -5.98 9.75
C ALA A 25 -0.32 -7.30 10.14
N LYS A 26 -1.07 -8.39 10.28
CA LYS A 26 -0.50 -9.73 10.56
C LYS A 26 0.32 -10.24 9.39
N ASP A 27 -0.16 -10.06 8.16
CA ASP A 27 0.57 -10.45 6.95
C ASP A 27 1.88 -9.66 6.83
N LEU A 28 1.82 -8.33 6.86
CA LEU A 28 3.02 -7.46 6.78
C LEU A 28 4.04 -7.77 7.88
N ALA A 29 3.61 -8.12 9.09
CA ALA A 29 4.52 -8.50 10.17
C ALA A 29 5.29 -9.81 9.91
N SER A 30 4.76 -10.69 9.04
CA SER A 30 5.43 -11.92 8.63
C SER A 30 6.41 -11.71 7.47
N GLN A 31 6.29 -10.59 6.75
CA GLN A 31 7.09 -10.31 5.56
C GLN A 31 8.48 -9.77 5.94
N PRO A 32 9.57 -10.25 5.32
CA PRO A 32 10.92 -9.77 5.63
C PRO A 32 11.16 -8.32 5.20
N ARG A 33 10.37 -7.82 4.25
CA ARG A 33 10.33 -6.44 3.77
C ARG A 33 9.02 -6.17 3.04
N PHE A 34 8.57 -4.93 3.05
CA PHE A 34 7.47 -4.45 2.21
C PHE A 34 7.71 -2.98 1.87
N ALA A 35 7.14 -2.53 0.76
CA ALA A 35 7.12 -1.11 0.39
C ALA A 35 5.89 -0.43 0.99
N VAL A 36 6.03 0.86 1.32
CA VAL A 36 4.92 1.71 1.77
C VAL A 36 4.95 3.01 1.00
N ASP A 37 3.77 3.48 0.58
CA ASP A 37 3.56 4.79 -0.02
C ASP A 37 2.27 5.42 0.52
N THR A 38 2.14 6.74 0.39
CA THR A 38 0.96 7.48 0.88
C THR A 38 0.50 8.51 -0.13
N GLU A 39 -0.82 8.61 -0.30
CA GLU A 39 -1.44 9.69 -1.07
C GLU A 39 -2.12 10.67 -0.10
N SER A 40 -1.87 11.97 -0.28
CA SER A 40 -2.41 13.02 0.58
C SER A 40 -3.21 14.06 -0.21
N ASN A 41 -4.14 14.73 0.48
CA ASN A 41 -4.87 15.87 -0.07
C ASN A 41 -4.25 17.18 0.41
N SER A 42 -3.43 17.82 -0.44
CA SER A 42 -2.77 19.10 -0.14
C SER A 42 -3.48 20.33 -0.75
N LEU A 43 -4.36 20.15 -1.73
CA LEU A 43 -5.02 21.27 -2.42
C LEU A 43 -6.16 21.90 -1.60
N TYR A 44 -6.79 21.12 -0.72
CA TYR A 44 -7.97 21.55 0.04
C TYR A 44 -7.85 21.39 1.56
N ALA A 45 -6.70 20.97 2.08
CA ALA A 45 -6.47 20.81 3.50
C ALA A 45 -5.28 21.68 3.94
N TYR A 46 -5.52 22.64 4.85
CA TYR A 46 -4.46 23.50 5.40
C TYR A 46 -3.40 22.70 6.18
N GLN A 47 -3.81 21.56 6.75
CA GLN A 47 -2.92 20.52 7.23
C GLN A 47 -3.09 19.31 6.33
N GLU A 48 -1.99 18.75 5.82
CA GLU A 48 -2.03 17.58 4.94
C GLU A 48 -2.77 16.42 5.62
N GLN A 49 -3.69 15.80 4.88
CA GLN A 49 -4.43 14.61 5.30
C GLN A 49 -4.04 13.44 4.41
N VAL A 50 -3.57 12.35 5.01
CA VAL A 50 -3.35 11.09 4.29
C VAL A 50 -4.70 10.49 3.94
N CYS A 51 -4.96 10.32 2.65
CA CYS A 51 -6.21 9.79 2.11
C CYS A 51 -6.11 8.31 1.76
N LEU A 52 -4.89 7.83 1.48
CA LEU A 52 -4.63 6.43 1.17
C LEU A 52 -3.22 6.04 1.62
N ILE A 53 -3.06 4.79 2.04
CA ILE A 53 -1.76 4.16 2.29
C ILE A 53 -1.70 2.91 1.43
N GLN A 54 -0.62 2.76 0.68
CA GLN A 54 -0.38 1.59 -0.16
C GLN A 54 0.75 0.76 0.42
N PHE A 55 0.56 -0.56 0.42
CA PHE A 55 1.59 -1.52 0.78
C PHE A 55 1.80 -2.50 -0.36
N SER A 56 3.06 -2.88 -0.60
CA SER A 56 3.42 -3.93 -1.57
C SER A 56 4.39 -4.92 -0.94
N THR A 57 4.07 -6.21 -1.04
CA THR A 57 4.90 -7.32 -0.60
C THR A 57 5.77 -7.86 -1.74
N PRO A 58 6.82 -8.65 -1.46
CA PRO A 58 7.68 -9.22 -2.49
C PRO A 58 7.00 -10.26 -3.40
N GLU A 59 5.94 -10.88 -2.89
CA GLU A 59 5.12 -11.91 -3.55
C GLU A 59 3.86 -11.30 -4.17
#